data_AF-A0A1W2DK64-F1
#
_entry.id   AF-A0A1W2DK64-F1
#
_cell.length_a   1.000
_cell.length_b   1.000
_cell.length_c   1.000
_cell.angle_alpha   90.00
_cell.angle_beta   90.00
_cell.angle_gamma   90.00
#
_symmetry.space_group_name_H-M   'P 1'
#
loop_
_entity.id
_entity.type
_entity.pdbx_description
1 polymer ?
#
loop_
_entity_poly.entity_id
_entity_poly.type
_entity_poly.pdbx_seq_one_letter_code
_entity_poly.pdbx_strand_id
1 'polypeptide(L)'
;MWLLIAIFVLGATYTLAISPHSSFNRAGLAGASGRIDTGKKFGVSIGNNPRDIEVKFTALGFEKVELTKARSCHGFDYAEDQNLQLWFDDSWRRGTLCVVSSGSRIMYLSWSYGVGFP
;
A
#
# COMPACT_ATOMS: atom_id res chain seq x y z
N MET A 1 16.51 -5.33 33.65
CA MET A 1 15.53 -4.32 33.20
C MET A 1 15.99 -3.59 31.95
N TRP A 2 17.17 -2.94 31.95
CA TRP A 2 17.73 -2.23 30.78
C TRP A 2 17.89 -3.09 29.52
N LEU A 3 18.33 -4.34 29.65
CA LEU A 3 18.48 -5.25 28.51
C LEU A 3 17.14 -5.54 27.81
N LEU A 4 16.06 -5.70 28.58
CA LEU A 4 14.72 -5.95 28.04
C LEU A 4 14.17 -4.74 27.30
N ILE A 5 14.41 -3.53 27.83
CA ILE A 5 14.04 -2.28 27.17
C ILE A 5 14.80 -2.13 25.85
N ALA A 6 16.12 -2.39 25.85
CA ALA A 6 16.92 -2.32 24.63
C ALA A 6 16.44 -3.30 23.55
N ILE A 7 16.12 -4.54 23.92
CA ILE A 7 15.57 -5.54 23.00
C ILE A 7 14.22 -5.08 22.43
N PHE A 8 13.34 -4.53 23.28
CA PHE A 8 12.04 -4.02 22.84
C PHE A 8 12.19 -2.86 21.85
N VAL A 9 13.06 -1.89 22.14
CA VAL A 9 13.33 -0.73 21.26
C VAL A 9 13.92 -1.17 19.93
N LEU A 10 14.87 -2.10 19.94
CA LEU A 10 15.46 -2.64 18.72
C LEU A 10 14.43 -3.41 17.87
N GLY A 11 13.56 -4.20 18.51
CA GLY A 11 12.48 -4.91 17.82
C GLY A 11 11.46 -3.96 17.19
N ALA A 12 11.03 -2.92 17.92
CA ALA A 12 10.14 -1.89 17.40
C ALA A 12 10.81 -1.11 16.23
N THR A 13 12.08 -0.78 16.36
CA THR A 13 12.83 -0.08 15.30
C THR A 13 12.96 -0.93 14.04
N TYR A 14 13.30 -2.22 14.20
CA TYR A 14 13.39 -3.13 13.05
C TYR A 14 12.03 -3.27 12.34
N THR A 15 10.97 -3.53 13.10
CA THR A 15 9.62 -3.73 12.53
C THR A 15 9.06 -2.48 11.86
N LEU A 16 9.36 -1.28 12.36
CA LEU A 16 8.79 -0.02 11.88
C LEU A 16 9.68 0.79 10.94
N ALA A 17 10.99 0.53 10.87
CA ALA A 17 11.90 1.31 10.03
C ALA A 17 12.72 0.48 9.04
N ILE A 18 13.13 -0.74 9.41
CA ILE A 18 14.12 -1.50 8.64
C ILE A 18 13.49 -2.64 7.84
N SER A 19 12.46 -3.29 8.39
CA SER A 19 11.88 -4.48 7.77
C SER A 19 11.26 -4.18 6.40
N PRO A 20 11.22 -5.15 5.48
CA PRO A 20 10.53 -5.00 4.19
C PRO A 20 9.03 -4.69 4.33
N HIS A 21 8.45 -4.99 5.48
CA HIS A 21 7.04 -4.71 5.80
C HIS A 21 6.87 -3.44 6.64
N SER A 22 7.92 -2.66 6.82
CA SER A 22 7.90 -1.50 7.71
C SER A 22 6.85 -0.48 7.29
N SER A 23 6.68 -0.23 5.99
CA SER A 23 5.64 0.68 5.47
C SER A 23 4.22 0.17 5.76
N PHE A 24 3.99 -1.13 5.61
CA PHE A 24 2.71 -1.77 5.97
C PHE A 24 2.46 -1.72 7.48
N ASN A 25 3.46 -2.05 8.29
CA ASN A 25 3.37 -2.01 9.76
C ASN A 25 3.11 -0.58 10.27
N ARG A 26 3.80 0.42 9.69
CA ARG A 26 3.57 1.85 9.97
C ARG A 26 2.14 2.27 9.59
N ALA A 27 1.64 1.83 8.44
CA ALA A 27 0.26 2.10 8.03
C ALA A 27 -0.77 1.45 8.96
N GLY A 28 -0.50 0.24 9.47
CA GLY A 28 -1.37 -0.48 10.40
C GLY A 28 -1.47 0.14 11.80
N LEU A 29 -0.43 0.82 12.28
CA LEU A 29 -0.44 1.51 13.58
C LEU A 29 -1.32 2.78 13.59
N ALA A 30 -1.63 3.34 12.42
CA ALA A 30 -2.25 4.66 12.28
C ALA A 30 -3.71 4.63 11.79
N GLY A 31 -4.43 3.50 11.94
CA GLY A 31 -5.88 3.50 12.14
C GLY A 31 -6.82 4.01 11.04
N ALA A 32 -6.41 4.18 9.78
CA ALA A 32 -7.33 4.55 8.68
C ALA A 32 -7.13 3.66 7.44
N SER A 33 -7.72 2.47 7.46
CA SER A 33 -7.86 1.61 6.27
C SER A 33 -9.17 1.94 5.54
N GLY A 34 -9.07 2.78 4.50
CA GLY A 34 -10.20 3.14 3.64
C GLY A 34 -10.27 2.21 2.43
N ARG A 35 -11.41 1.55 2.30
CA ARG A 35 -11.39 0.19 1.77
C ARG A 35 -11.57 0.16 0.24
N ILE A 36 -12.45 0.98 -0.34
CA ILE A 36 -12.76 1.03 -1.77
C ILE A 36 -13.37 2.40 -2.08
N ASP A 37 -12.59 3.32 -2.63
CA ASP A 37 -13.14 4.56 -3.18
C ASP A 37 -12.52 4.80 -4.55
N THR A 38 -13.34 5.33 -5.47
CA THR A 38 -12.91 5.62 -6.84
C THR A 38 -11.55 6.31 -6.80
N GLY A 39 -10.57 5.76 -7.51
CA GLY A 39 -9.17 6.19 -7.42
C GLY A 39 -8.91 7.65 -7.82
N LYS A 40 -9.96 8.41 -8.15
CA LYS A 40 -9.97 9.83 -8.52
C LYS A 40 -9.13 10.67 -7.55
N LYS A 41 -9.12 10.36 -6.25
CA LYS A 41 -8.30 11.09 -5.26
C LYS A 41 -6.78 10.92 -5.44
N PHE A 42 -6.35 9.80 -6.02
CA PHE A 42 -4.97 9.54 -6.42
C PHE A 42 -4.77 9.76 -7.93
N GLY A 43 -5.76 10.37 -8.59
CA GLY A 43 -5.79 10.58 -10.03
C GLY A 43 -5.85 9.27 -10.85
N VAL A 44 -6.35 8.19 -10.26
CA VAL A 44 -6.62 6.91 -10.93
C VAL A 44 -8.10 6.84 -11.31
N SER A 45 -8.38 6.86 -12.61
CA SER A 45 -9.76 6.64 -13.09
C SER A 45 -10.01 5.15 -13.25
N ILE A 46 -11.13 4.67 -12.70
CA ILE A 46 -11.62 3.31 -12.96
C ILE A 46 -11.89 3.18 -14.46
N GLY A 47 -11.52 2.04 -15.05
CA GLY A 47 -11.62 1.78 -16.49
C GLY A 47 -10.39 2.18 -17.32
N ASN A 48 -9.45 2.95 -16.76
CA ASN A 48 -8.20 3.28 -17.46
C ASN A 48 -7.28 2.06 -17.59
N ASN A 49 -6.26 2.19 -18.44
CA ASN A 49 -5.25 1.16 -18.60
C ASN A 49 -4.31 1.15 -17.38
N PRO A 50 -4.06 0.00 -16.74
CA PRO A 50 -3.14 -0.10 -15.61
C PRO A 50 -1.69 0.30 -15.95
N ARG A 51 -1.28 0.26 -17.24
CA ARG A 51 0.07 0.70 -17.66
C ARG A 51 0.30 2.21 -17.45
N ASP A 52 -0.75 3.02 -17.57
CA ASP A 52 -0.65 4.47 -17.42
C ASP A 52 -0.39 4.88 -15.96
N ILE A 53 -0.70 3.98 -15.02
CA ILE A 53 -0.46 4.20 -13.59
C ILE A 53 1.01 4.10 -13.24
N GLU A 54 1.76 3.19 -13.87
CA GLU A 54 3.16 2.94 -13.49
C GLU A 54 4.03 4.19 -13.62
N VAL A 55 3.90 4.90 -14.75
CA VAL A 55 4.60 6.18 -14.98
C VAL A 55 4.16 7.23 -13.97
N LYS A 56 2.84 7.33 -13.72
CA LYS A 56 2.27 8.34 -12.82
C LYS A 56 2.69 8.13 -11.36
N PHE A 57 2.62 6.90 -10.87
CA PHE A 57 2.93 6.55 -9.49
C PHE A 57 4.43 6.70 -9.23
N THR A 58 5.27 6.27 -10.17
CA THR A 58 6.72 6.52 -10.09
C THR A 58 7.03 8.02 -10.02
N ALA A 59 6.38 8.84 -10.85
CA ALA A 59 6.56 10.30 -10.84
C ALA A 59 6.08 10.96 -9.53
N LEU A 60 5.12 10.35 -8.83
CA LEU A 60 4.62 10.79 -7.53
C LEU A 60 5.46 10.26 -6.35
N GLY A 61 6.52 9.51 -6.62
CA GLY A 61 7.44 8.95 -5.62
C GLY A 61 6.94 7.65 -4.97
N PHE A 62 6.00 6.94 -5.61
CA PHE A 62 5.59 5.63 -5.16
C PHE A 62 6.53 4.54 -5.67
N GLU A 63 6.75 3.52 -4.85
CA GLU A 63 7.57 2.36 -5.19
C GLU A 63 6.69 1.13 -5.40
N LYS A 64 6.86 0.45 -6.53
CA LYS A 64 6.16 -0.80 -6.81
C LYS A 64 6.80 -1.93 -6.02
N VAL A 65 6.00 -2.68 -5.29
CA VAL A 65 6.47 -3.80 -4.47
C VAL A 65 5.72 -5.08 -4.82
N GLU A 66 6.43 -6.19 -4.64
CA GLU A 66 5.84 -7.50 -4.81
C GLU A 66 4.84 -7.82 -3.68
N LEU A 67 3.77 -8.51 -4.06
CA LEU A 67 2.75 -8.95 -3.11
C LEU A 67 3.30 -10.12 -2.30
N THR A 68 3.18 -10.05 -0.98
CA THR A 68 3.55 -11.15 -0.07
C THR A 68 2.56 -12.31 -0.11
N LYS A 69 1.29 -12.02 -0.40
CA LYS A 69 0.23 -13.01 -0.63
C LYS A 69 -0.41 -12.72 -1.98
N ALA A 70 -0.27 -13.68 -2.89
CA ALA A 70 -0.90 -13.61 -4.21
C ALA A 70 -2.41 -13.38 -4.10
N ARG A 71 -2.95 -12.53 -4.98
CA ARG A 71 -4.39 -12.20 -5.07
C ARG A 71 -4.99 -11.58 -3.82
N SER A 72 -4.18 -10.98 -2.96
CA SER A 72 -4.71 -10.25 -1.81
C SER A 72 -3.96 -8.95 -1.56
N CYS A 73 -4.69 -7.92 -1.15
CA CYS A 73 -4.09 -6.69 -0.64
C CYS A 73 -5.04 -6.01 0.35
N HIS A 74 -4.47 -5.34 1.35
CA HIS A 74 -5.20 -4.62 2.40
C HIS A 74 -6.33 -5.44 3.08
N GLY A 75 -6.13 -6.75 3.23
CA GLY A 75 -7.09 -7.65 3.88
C GLY A 75 -8.28 -8.06 3.02
N PHE A 76 -8.21 -7.91 1.70
CA PHE A 76 -9.16 -8.48 0.75
C PHE A 76 -8.53 -9.53 -0.12
N ASP A 77 -9.32 -10.53 -0.47
CA ASP A 77 -9.03 -11.49 -1.52
C ASP A 77 -9.74 -11.08 -2.82
N TYR A 78 -9.07 -11.29 -3.94
CA TYR A 78 -9.49 -10.91 -5.28
C TYR A 78 -9.64 -12.13 -6.19
N ALA A 79 -10.40 -11.96 -7.28
CA ALA A 79 -10.67 -13.04 -8.23
C ALA A 79 -9.42 -13.46 -9.02
N GLU A 80 -9.45 -14.64 -9.63
CA GLU A 80 -8.29 -15.22 -10.35
C GLU A 80 -7.92 -14.48 -11.63
N ASP A 81 -8.89 -13.84 -12.28
CA ASP A 81 -8.69 -13.04 -13.47
C ASP A 81 -8.15 -11.62 -13.16
N GLN A 82 -7.99 -11.29 -11.88
CA GLN A 82 -7.57 -9.98 -11.43
C GLN A 82 -6.06 -9.90 -11.18
N ASN A 83 -5.44 -8.90 -11.77
CA ASN A 83 -4.04 -8.53 -11.54
C ASN A 83 -3.96 -7.41 -10.51
N LEU A 84 -3.06 -7.59 -9.55
CA LEU A 84 -2.84 -6.67 -8.44
C LEU A 84 -1.44 -6.05 -8.56
N GLN A 85 -1.36 -4.74 -8.34
CA GLN A 85 -0.09 -4.02 -8.21
C GLN A 85 -0.09 -3.24 -6.91
N LEU A 86 0.86 -3.54 -6.02
CA LEU A 86 1.02 -2.86 -4.74
C LEU A 86 2.10 -1.79 -4.86
N TRP A 87 1.80 -0.62 -4.31
CA TRP A 87 2.61 0.58 -4.40
C TRP A 87 2.76 1.21 -3.03
N PHE A 88 3.98 1.52 -2.63
CA PHE A 88 4.30 2.11 -1.33
C PHE A 88 4.59 3.59 -1.50
N ASP A 89 4.01 4.41 -0.61
CA ASP A 89 4.35 5.81 -0.43
C ASP A 89 5.19 5.93 0.84
N ASP A 90 6.51 5.91 0.69
CA ASP A 90 7.47 6.06 1.79
C ASP A 90 7.79 7.54 2.10
N SER A 91 7.08 8.48 1.48
CA SER A 91 7.12 9.88 1.90
C SER A 91 6.54 10.07 3.31
N TRP A 92 6.51 11.32 3.78
CA TRP A 92 5.93 11.69 5.07
C TRP A 92 4.46 11.25 5.23
N ARG A 93 3.73 11.06 4.12
CA ARG A 93 2.32 10.63 4.09
C ARG A 93 2.13 9.19 4.55
N ARG A 94 3.13 8.33 4.33
CA ARG A 94 3.21 6.92 4.73
C ARG A 94 1.94 6.12 4.43
N GLY A 95 1.96 5.40 3.32
CA GLY A 95 0.83 4.55 2.96
C GLY A 95 1.10 3.59 1.84
N THR A 96 0.04 2.90 1.43
CA THR A 96 0.06 1.88 0.40
C THR A 96 -1.16 2.00 -0.51
N LEU A 97 -0.96 1.78 -1.80
CA LEU A 97 -2.00 1.73 -2.82
C LEU A 97 -1.96 0.36 -3.49
N CYS A 98 -3.12 -0.25 -3.66
CA CYS A 98 -3.29 -1.48 -4.38
C CYS A 98 -4.21 -1.23 -5.57
N VAL A 99 -3.63 -1.31 -6.76
CA VAL A 99 -4.35 -1.20 -8.03
C VAL A 99 -4.79 -2.60 -8.43
N VAL A 100 -6.09 -2.75 -8.65
CA VAL A 100 -6.69 -4.03 -9.05
C VAL A 100 -7.24 -3.86 -10.45
N SER A 101 -6.80 -4.71 -11.37
CA SER A 101 -7.16 -4.66 -12.78
C SER A 101 -7.66 -6.01 -13.27
N SER A 102 -8.57 -6.01 -14.24
CA SER A 102 -8.94 -7.20 -15.01
C SER A 102 -8.79 -6.86 -16.49
N GLY A 103 -8.10 -7.71 -17.24
CA GLY A 103 -7.67 -7.40 -18.60
C GLY A 103 -6.86 -6.09 -18.67
N SER A 104 -7.29 -5.16 -19.52
CA SER A 104 -6.67 -3.84 -19.72
C SER A 104 -7.34 -2.70 -18.94
N ARG A 105 -8.13 -3.02 -17.91
CA ARG A 105 -8.94 -2.03 -17.18
C ARG A 105 -8.71 -2.12 -15.68
N ILE A 106 -8.51 -0.97 -15.05
CA ILE A 106 -8.53 -0.84 -13.60
C ILE A 106 -9.98 -1.01 -13.12
N MET A 107 -10.18 -1.96 -12.22
CA MET A 107 -11.49 -2.28 -11.64
C MET A 107 -11.67 -1.58 -10.29
N TYR A 108 -10.64 -1.62 -9.45
CA TYR A 108 -10.67 -1.08 -8.09
C TYR A 108 -9.34 -0.45 -7.72
N LEU A 109 -9.41 0.47 -6.75
CA LEU A 109 -8.25 0.96 -6.04
C LEU A 109 -8.52 0.79 -4.54
N SER A 110 -7.63 0.10 -3.86
CA SER A 110 -7.65 -0.01 -2.40
C SER A 110 -6.44 0.75 -1.84
N TRP A 111 -6.58 1.33 -0.65
CA TRP A 111 -5.51 2.13 -0.04
C TRP A 111 -5.45 1.95 1.47
N SER A 112 -4.27 2.19 2.04
CA SER A 112 -4.07 2.23 3.49
C SER A 112 -3.06 3.33 3.80
N TYR A 113 -3.52 4.39 4.46
CA TYR A 113 -2.73 5.57 4.85
C TYR A 113 -2.95 5.88 6.34
N GLY A 114 -2.03 6.62 6.95
CA GLY A 114 -2.21 7.10 8.33
C GLY A 114 -3.28 8.19 8.49
N VAL A 115 -3.75 8.42 9.73
CA VAL A 115 -4.70 9.49 10.09
C VAL A 115 -4.22 10.86 9.58
N GLY A 116 -5.12 11.63 8.97
CA GLY A 116 -4.83 12.97 8.45
C GLY A 116 -4.50 13.03 6.96
N PHE A 117 -4.52 11.90 6.27
CA PHE A 117 -4.48 11.84 4.82
C PHE A 117 -5.90 11.70 4.23
N PRO A 118 -6.27 12.47 3.19
CA PRO A 118 -7.62 12.45 2.60
C PRO A 118 -7.94 11.11 1.93
#